data_AF-A0A8D5FU56-F1
#
_entry.id   AF-A0A8D5FU56-F1
#
_cell.length_a   1.000
_cell.length_b   1.000
_cell.length_c   1.000
_cell.angle_alpha   90.00
_cell.angle_beta   90.00
_cell.angle_gamma   90.00
#
_symmetry.space_group_name_H-M   'P 1'
#
loop_
_entity.id
_entity.type
_entity.pdbx_description
1 polymer ?
#
loop_
_entity_poly.entity_id
_entity_poly.type
_entity_poly.pdbx_seq_one_letter_code
_entity_poly.pdbx_strand_id
1 'polypeptide(L)'
;MKICPGNKGFTLIELLLAIFIFGLVISTVYSVYHATFLVVNTTGEKMEVAGRARVALERIHEDLFSLFLGKAGFFSGEHHENSGMDSDGLSFFSSLHISFKKGEEGSGTALIEYFVEEDGKTGLLNLYRSDRVFLPGIKMEKEKRQKYLLCDRLKGVRFLYYDVDGVQHDEWHSDGEQTVDDEKNKFPAMVSIALRFDNSAADDDVTVFTTAVALQRKK
;
A
#
# COMPACT_ATOMS: atom_id res chain seq x y z
N MET A 1 75.35 -48.53 2.72
CA MET A 1 74.84 -47.80 3.90
C MET A 1 73.90 -46.72 3.40
N LYS A 2 72.58 -46.92 3.51
CA LYS A 2 71.56 -45.97 3.04
C LYS A 2 71.37 -44.91 4.13
N ILE A 3 71.61 -43.63 3.80
CA ILE A 3 71.32 -42.50 4.68
C ILE A 3 69.89 -42.07 4.37
N CYS A 4 68.96 -42.25 5.31
CA CYS A 4 67.60 -41.72 5.21
C CYS A 4 67.63 -40.19 5.39
N PRO A 5 66.92 -39.39 4.57
CA PRO A 5 66.87 -37.96 4.76
C PRO A 5 66.02 -37.64 6.00
N GLY A 6 66.53 -36.75 6.85
CA GLY A 6 65.93 -36.40 8.13
C GLY A 6 64.52 -35.82 7.98
N ASN A 7 63.57 -36.39 8.73
CA ASN A 7 62.27 -35.78 9.01
C ASN A 7 62.50 -34.43 9.70
N LYS A 8 62.39 -33.33 8.96
CA LYS A 8 62.26 -31.99 9.55
C LYS A 8 60.82 -31.87 10.08
N GLY A 9 60.66 -31.94 11.40
CA GLY A 9 59.38 -31.64 12.06
C GLY A 9 58.99 -30.18 11.82
N PHE A 10 57.68 -29.90 11.78
CA PHE A 10 57.15 -28.55 11.68
C PHE A 10 57.71 -27.65 12.79
N THR A 11 58.06 -26.42 12.44
CA THR A 11 58.48 -25.43 13.44
C THR A 11 57.26 -24.86 14.17
N LEU A 12 57.40 -24.53 15.46
CA LEU A 12 56.32 -23.93 16.26
C LEU A 12 55.74 -22.66 15.58
N ILE A 13 56.61 -21.87 14.95
CA ILE A 13 56.24 -20.63 14.25
C ILE A 13 55.38 -20.89 13.01
N GLU A 14 55.60 -22.01 12.32
CA GLU A 14 54.87 -22.39 11.12
C GLU A 14 53.45 -22.85 11.45
N LEU A 15 53.29 -23.57 12.57
CA LEU A 15 51.97 -23.87 13.13
C LEU A 15 51.23 -22.60 13.55
N LEU A 16 51.93 -21.66 14.19
CA LEU A 16 51.36 -20.39 14.64
C LEU A 16 50.91 -19.52 13.45
N LEU A 17 51.72 -19.46 12.39
CA LEU A 17 51.37 -18.77 11.16
C LEU A 17 50.16 -19.42 10.48
N ALA A 18 50.11 -20.75 10.43
CA ALA A 18 49.01 -21.48 9.82
C ALA A 18 47.68 -21.20 10.52
N ILE A 19 47.63 -21.27 11.86
CA ILE A 19 46.40 -20.96 12.62
C ILE A 19 46.01 -19.48 12.51
N PHE A 20 46.97 -18.57 12.38
CA PHE A 20 46.71 -17.14 12.19
C PHE A 20 46.05 -16.87 10.83
N ILE A 21 46.63 -17.38 9.74
CA ILE A 21 46.07 -17.25 8.40
C ILE A 21 44.70 -17.93 8.33
N PHE A 22 44.55 -19.11 8.94
CA PHE A 22 43.29 -19.81 9.02
C PHE A 22 42.19 -18.99 9.73
N GLY A 23 42.53 -18.32 10.84
CA GLY A 23 41.63 -17.41 11.53
C GLY A 23 41.17 -16.24 10.67
N LEU A 24 42.08 -15.62 9.90
CA LEU A 24 41.74 -14.54 8.96
C LEU A 24 40.78 -15.01 7.86
N VAL A 25 41.05 -16.20 7.30
CA VAL A 25 40.20 -16.81 6.27
C VAL A 25 38.81 -17.08 6.82
N ILE A 26 38.69 -17.74 7.97
CA ILE A 26 37.39 -18.01 8.62
C ILE A 26 36.64 -16.72 8.93
N SER A 27 37.30 -15.71 9.48
CA SER A 27 36.66 -14.43 9.80
C SER A 27 36.09 -13.77 8.55
N THR A 28 36.84 -13.80 7.45
CA THR A 28 36.40 -13.18 6.18
C THR A 28 35.18 -13.92 5.62
N VAL A 29 35.22 -15.26 5.60
CA VAL A 29 34.09 -16.09 5.15
C VAL A 29 32.85 -15.85 6.04
N TYR A 30 33.04 -15.79 7.35
CA TYR A 30 31.96 -15.57 8.30
C TYR A 30 31.33 -14.17 8.13
N SER A 31 32.16 -13.13 7.95
CA SER A 31 31.68 -11.77 7.67
C SER A 31 30.90 -11.70 6.36
N VAL A 32 31.38 -12.32 5.29
CA VAL A 32 30.66 -12.35 3.98
C VAL A 32 29.34 -13.10 4.09
N TYR A 33 29.31 -14.23 4.80
CA TYR A 33 28.08 -14.98 5.04
C TYR A 33 27.05 -14.13 5.81
N HIS A 34 27.47 -13.47 6.88
CA HIS A 34 26.56 -12.64 7.68
C HIS A 34 26.06 -11.42 6.90
N ALA A 35 26.94 -10.76 6.14
CA ALA A 35 26.56 -9.65 5.26
C ALA A 35 25.53 -10.08 4.22
N THR A 36 25.70 -11.26 3.60
CA THR A 36 24.75 -11.78 2.61
C THR A 36 23.38 -12.06 3.24
N PHE A 37 23.34 -12.66 4.43
CA PHE A 37 22.09 -12.97 5.12
C PHE A 37 21.32 -11.70 5.54
N LEU A 38 22.04 -10.67 6.00
CA LEU A 38 21.45 -9.37 6.33
C LEU A 38 20.77 -8.73 5.12
N VAL A 39 21.45 -8.74 3.96
CA VAL A 39 20.92 -8.18 2.70
C VAL A 39 19.70 -8.95 2.22
N VAL A 40 19.70 -10.29 2.29
CA VAL A 40 18.56 -11.10 1.87
C VAL A 40 17.32 -10.78 2.71
N ASN A 41 17.46 -10.68 4.03
CA ASN A 41 16.32 -10.41 4.91
C ASN A 41 15.75 -9.01 4.73
N THR A 42 16.60 -7.97 4.70
CA THR A 42 16.13 -6.59 4.46
C THR A 42 15.53 -6.40 3.07
N THR A 43 16.01 -7.14 2.07
CA THR A 43 15.41 -7.12 0.72
C THR A 43 14.03 -7.78 0.73
N GLY A 44 13.87 -8.89 1.45
CA GLY A 44 12.58 -9.59 1.59
C GLY A 44 11.49 -8.70 2.21
N GLU A 45 11.80 -8.02 3.31
CA GLU A 45 10.84 -7.11 3.97
C GLU A 45 10.41 -5.95 3.08
N LYS A 46 11.36 -5.33 2.35
CA LYS A 46 11.05 -4.27 1.38
C LYS A 46 10.16 -4.75 0.24
N MET A 47 10.40 -5.96 -0.27
CA MET A 47 9.57 -6.56 -1.31
C MET A 47 8.16 -6.85 -0.82
N GLU A 48 7.99 -7.28 0.43
CA GLU A 48 6.68 -7.52 1.03
C GLU A 48 5.86 -6.22 1.12
N VAL A 49 6.47 -5.13 1.62
CA VAL A 49 5.83 -3.81 1.71
C VAL A 49 5.43 -3.31 0.33
N ALA A 50 6.33 -3.38 -0.66
CA ALA A 50 6.04 -2.97 -2.02
C ALA A 50 4.92 -3.82 -2.67
N GLY A 51 4.88 -5.12 -2.39
CA GLY A 51 3.82 -6.02 -2.85
C GLY A 51 2.46 -5.65 -2.28
N ARG A 52 2.39 -5.38 -0.97
CA ARG A 52 1.15 -4.95 -0.28
C ARG A 52 0.66 -3.60 -0.80
N ALA A 53 1.56 -2.64 -0.98
CA ALA A 53 1.24 -1.35 -1.57
C ALA A 53 0.71 -1.49 -3.00
N ARG A 54 1.39 -2.27 -3.84
CA ARG A 54 1.00 -2.53 -5.23
C ARG A 54 -0.42 -3.09 -5.33
N VAL A 55 -0.73 -4.14 -4.58
CA VAL A 55 -2.07 -4.78 -4.61
C VAL A 55 -3.16 -3.79 -4.17
N ALA A 56 -2.90 -3.02 -3.11
CA ALA A 56 -3.84 -2.01 -2.63
C ALA A 56 -4.08 -0.90 -3.65
N LEU A 57 -3.01 -0.34 -4.23
CA LEU A 57 -3.09 0.72 -5.23
C LEU A 57 -3.73 0.24 -6.54
N GLU A 58 -3.44 -0.98 -6.99
CA GLU A 58 -4.09 -1.58 -8.17
C GLU A 58 -5.59 -1.74 -7.94
N ARG A 59 -6.00 -2.21 -6.76
CA ARG A 59 -7.42 -2.31 -6.41
C ARG A 59 -8.12 -0.95 -6.42
N ILE A 60 -7.53 0.06 -5.78
CA ILE A 60 -8.09 1.42 -5.74
C ILE A 60 -8.16 2.02 -7.15
N HIS A 61 -7.15 1.77 -7.97
CA HIS A 61 -7.13 2.18 -9.36
C HIS A 61 -8.28 1.57 -10.15
N GLU A 62 -8.47 0.25 -10.10
CA GLU A 62 -9.55 -0.43 -10.83
C GLU A 62 -10.94 0.08 -10.43
N ASP A 63 -11.16 0.30 -9.12
CA ASP A 63 -12.42 0.80 -8.59
C ASP A 63 -12.69 2.24 -9.07
N LEU A 64 -11.70 3.14 -8.98
CA LEU A 64 -11.78 4.53 -9.45
C LEU A 64 -11.91 4.64 -10.97
N PHE A 65 -11.20 3.80 -11.72
CA PHE A 65 -11.28 3.78 -13.18
C PHE A 65 -12.68 3.42 -13.67
N SER A 66 -13.44 2.69 -12.85
CA SER A 66 -14.82 2.26 -13.12
C SER A 66 -15.87 3.13 -12.43
N LEU A 67 -15.52 4.38 -12.10
CA LEU A 67 -16.44 5.35 -11.52
C LEU A 67 -17.72 5.50 -12.35
N PHE A 68 -18.86 5.46 -11.69
CA PHE A 68 -20.17 5.69 -12.30
C PHE A 68 -20.51 7.18 -12.38
N LEU A 69 -20.34 7.75 -13.58
CA LEU A 69 -20.61 9.17 -13.89
C LEU A 69 -22.08 9.49 -14.27
N GLY A 70 -23.04 8.62 -13.93
CA GLY A 70 -24.45 8.87 -14.25
C GLY A 70 -25.04 10.06 -13.49
N LYS A 71 -26.28 10.45 -13.80
CA LYS A 71 -27.00 11.51 -13.07
C LYS A 71 -27.08 11.24 -11.56
N ALA A 72 -27.27 9.98 -11.18
CA ALA A 72 -27.25 9.51 -9.79
C ALA A 72 -25.84 9.15 -9.28
N GLY A 73 -24.78 9.47 -10.02
CA GLY A 73 -23.41 9.27 -9.60
C GLY A 73 -23.08 10.09 -8.35
N PHE A 74 -22.25 9.52 -7.49
CA PHE A 74 -21.85 10.04 -6.19
C PHE A 74 -20.34 9.88 -6.03
N PHE A 75 -19.72 10.91 -5.46
CA PHE A 75 -18.33 10.94 -5.06
C PHE A 75 -18.18 11.84 -3.83
N SER A 76 -17.53 11.33 -2.80
CA SER A 76 -17.19 12.06 -1.58
C SER A 76 -15.80 11.64 -1.11
N GLY A 77 -14.91 12.61 -0.99
CA GLY A 77 -13.57 12.49 -0.47
C GLY A 77 -13.44 13.33 0.78
N GLU A 78 -13.10 12.70 1.90
CA GLU A 78 -13.03 13.34 3.21
C GLU A 78 -11.59 13.27 3.71
N HIS A 79 -11.03 14.42 4.07
CA HIS A 79 -9.75 14.48 4.74
C HIS A 79 -9.95 14.24 6.23
N HIS A 80 -9.22 13.28 6.77
CA HIS A 80 -9.23 12.99 8.19
C HIS A 80 -7.81 12.83 8.69
N GLU A 81 -7.55 13.26 9.92
CA GLU A 81 -6.30 13.02 10.62
C GLU A 81 -6.60 12.30 11.93
N ASN A 82 -5.92 11.19 12.18
CA ASN A 82 -5.99 10.47 13.45
C ASN A 82 -4.59 10.29 14.02
N SER A 83 -4.38 10.74 15.26
CA SER A 83 -3.09 10.62 15.95
C SER A 83 -1.89 11.16 15.15
N GLY A 84 -2.07 12.25 14.38
CA GLY A 84 -1.01 12.84 13.54
C GLY A 84 -0.78 12.15 12.20
N MET A 85 -1.61 11.17 11.83
CA MET A 85 -1.51 10.40 10.59
C MET A 85 -2.71 10.68 9.69
N ASP A 86 -2.45 10.97 8.41
CA ASP A 86 -3.50 11.08 7.38
C ASP A 86 -4.31 9.77 7.35
N SER A 87 -5.62 9.86 7.51
CA SER A 87 -6.55 8.73 7.59
C SER A 87 -7.78 8.95 6.70
N ASP A 88 -7.54 9.47 5.50
CA ASP A 88 -8.58 9.94 4.60
C ASP A 88 -9.60 8.86 4.23
N GLY A 89 -10.83 9.30 4.01
CA GLY A 89 -11.95 8.48 3.56
C GLY A 89 -12.32 8.80 2.11
N LEU A 90 -12.76 7.78 1.37
CA LEU A 90 -13.22 7.96 -0.01
C LEU A 90 -14.42 7.08 -0.28
N SER A 91 -15.51 7.66 -0.78
CA SER A 91 -16.76 6.97 -1.08
C SER A 91 -17.29 7.37 -2.45
N PHE A 92 -17.62 6.40 -3.30
CA PHE A 92 -18.15 6.68 -4.63
C PHE A 92 -18.94 5.50 -5.21
N PHE A 93 -19.74 5.78 -6.23
CA PHE A 93 -20.39 4.73 -7.01
C PHE A 93 -19.48 4.21 -8.12
N SER A 94 -19.35 2.89 -8.22
CA SER A 94 -18.62 2.17 -9.27
C SER A 94 -19.55 1.29 -10.10
N SER A 95 -19.28 1.14 -11.39
CA SER A 95 -19.95 0.16 -12.25
C SER A 95 -19.35 -1.26 -12.13
N LEU A 96 -18.22 -1.42 -11.43
CA LEU A 96 -17.66 -2.72 -11.10
C LEU A 96 -18.21 -3.17 -9.75
N HIS A 97 -19.20 -4.06 -9.76
CA HIS A 97 -19.52 -4.85 -8.58
C HIS A 97 -18.83 -6.23 -8.71
N ILE A 98 -18.09 -6.64 -7.69
CA ILE A 98 -17.51 -7.98 -7.61
C ILE A 98 -18.25 -8.72 -6.50
N SER A 99 -19.22 -9.57 -6.87
CA SER A 99 -19.86 -10.45 -5.89
C SER A 99 -18.94 -11.62 -5.58
N PHE A 100 -18.63 -11.81 -4.30
CA PHE A 100 -17.93 -12.98 -3.78
C PHE A 100 -18.91 -14.10 -3.32
N LYS A 101 -20.23 -13.90 -3.47
CA LYS A 101 -21.25 -14.90 -3.12
C LYS A 101 -21.70 -15.68 -4.36
N LYS A 102 -21.63 -17.00 -4.28
CA LYS A 102 -22.14 -17.90 -5.33
C LYS A 102 -23.66 -17.74 -5.47
N GLY A 103 -24.12 -17.16 -6.58
CA GLY A 103 -25.54 -16.99 -6.92
C GLY A 103 -26.03 -15.54 -7.03
N GLU A 104 -25.19 -14.53 -6.77
CA GLU A 104 -25.52 -13.13 -7.04
C GLU A 104 -25.15 -12.78 -8.48
N GLU A 105 -26.08 -13.01 -9.41
CA GLU A 105 -26.04 -12.42 -10.76
C GLU A 105 -26.57 -10.99 -10.67
N GLY A 106 -25.68 -10.03 -10.38
CA GLY A 106 -26.04 -8.63 -10.23
C GLY A 106 -25.06 -7.69 -10.93
N SER A 107 -25.31 -7.41 -12.21
CA SER A 107 -24.74 -6.24 -12.89
C SER A 107 -25.43 -4.98 -12.33
N GLY A 108 -24.90 -4.43 -11.25
CA GLY A 108 -25.42 -3.23 -10.58
C GLY A 108 -24.31 -2.26 -10.24
N THR A 109 -24.67 -0.99 -10.07
CA THR A 109 -23.78 0.01 -9.47
C THR A 109 -23.48 -0.39 -8.03
N ALA A 110 -22.22 -0.38 -7.60
CA ALA A 110 -21.83 -0.62 -6.22
C ALA A 110 -21.39 0.69 -5.56
N LEU A 111 -21.72 0.85 -4.27
CA LEU A 111 -21.09 1.84 -3.41
C LEU A 111 -19.77 1.25 -2.92
N ILE A 112 -18.66 1.87 -3.33
CA ILE A 112 -17.33 1.57 -2.84
C ILE A 112 -16.96 2.59 -1.77
N GLU A 113 -16.48 2.11 -0.63
CA GLU A 113 -15.98 2.96 0.45
C GLU A 113 -14.59 2.48 0.86
N TYR A 114 -13.65 3.42 0.96
CA TYR A 114 -12.39 3.25 1.63
C TYR A 114 -12.42 4.04 2.93
N PHE A 115 -12.00 3.37 4.00
CA PHE A 115 -11.91 3.98 5.31
C PHE A 115 -10.78 3.33 6.09
N VAL A 116 -10.24 4.10 7.01
CA VAL A 116 -9.07 3.73 7.80
C VAL A 116 -9.49 3.49 9.24
N GLU A 117 -8.96 2.44 9.86
CA GLU A 117 -9.07 2.22 11.29
C GLU A 117 -7.70 1.96 11.90
N GLU A 118 -7.47 2.47 13.10
CA GLU A 118 -6.24 2.23 13.84
C GLU A 118 -6.24 0.81 14.44
N ASP A 119 -5.13 0.10 14.29
CA ASP A 119 -4.87 -1.15 14.98
C ASP A 119 -4.48 -0.87 16.44
N GLY A 120 -5.38 -1.17 17.37
CA GLY A 120 -5.17 -0.96 18.79
C GLY A 120 -3.98 -1.71 19.41
N LYS A 121 -3.33 -2.64 18.69
CA LYS A 121 -2.10 -3.30 19.14
C LYS A 121 -0.83 -2.59 18.71
N THR A 122 -0.81 -2.04 17.49
CA THR A 122 0.40 -1.49 16.86
C THR A 122 0.38 0.02 16.78
N GLY A 123 -0.78 0.67 16.90
CA GLY A 123 -0.96 2.10 16.65
C GLY A 123 -0.80 2.48 15.18
N LEU A 124 -0.72 1.49 14.27
CA LEU A 124 -0.67 1.71 12.83
C LEU A 124 -2.06 1.65 12.22
N LEU A 125 -2.19 2.18 11.02
CA LEU A 125 -3.45 2.28 10.29
C LEU A 125 -3.69 1.04 9.41
N ASN A 126 -4.95 0.61 9.37
CA ASN A 126 -5.47 -0.42 8.49
C ASN A 126 -6.47 0.21 7.52
N LEU A 127 -6.20 0.10 6.22
CA LEU A 127 -7.08 0.51 5.14
C LEU A 127 -8.04 -0.63 4.80
N TYR A 128 -9.34 -0.32 4.85
CA TYR A 128 -10.41 -1.23 4.49
C TYR A 128 -11.13 -0.76 3.23
N ARG A 129 -11.65 -1.72 2.46
CA ARG A 129 -12.60 -1.51 1.37
C ARG A 129 -13.96 -2.08 1.77
N SER A 130 -15.03 -1.36 1.48
CA SER A 130 -16.41 -1.86 1.46
C SER A 130 -16.94 -1.88 0.04
N ASP A 131 -17.77 -2.87 -0.26
CA ASP A 131 -18.42 -3.05 -1.57
C ASP A 131 -19.87 -3.45 -1.31
N ARG A 132 -20.79 -2.53 -1.61
CA ARG A 132 -22.22 -2.73 -1.36
C ARG A 132 -23.00 -2.48 -2.63
N VAL A 133 -23.74 -3.49 -3.10
CA VAL A 133 -24.60 -3.36 -4.28
C VAL A 133 -25.65 -2.29 -4.02
N PHE A 134 -25.69 -1.26 -4.86
CA PHE A 134 -26.72 -0.25 -4.83
C PHE A 134 -27.87 -0.63 -5.77
N LEU A 135 -29.00 -1.01 -5.17
CA LEU A 135 -30.25 -1.29 -5.87
C LEU A 135 -31.18 -0.08 -5.72
N PRO A 136 -31.57 0.59 -6.84
CA PRO A 136 -32.48 1.73 -6.80
C PRO A 136 -33.79 1.38 -6.08
N GLY A 137 -34.19 2.22 -5.11
CA GLY A 137 -35.45 2.05 -4.37
C GLY A 137 -35.36 1.19 -3.11
N ILE A 138 -34.23 0.53 -2.84
CA ILE A 138 -33.97 -0.13 -1.56
C ILE A 138 -33.21 0.85 -0.66
N LYS A 139 -33.77 1.18 0.51
CA LYS A 139 -32.99 1.89 1.52
C LYS A 139 -31.86 0.97 1.96
N MET A 140 -30.62 1.42 1.74
CA MET A 140 -29.46 0.79 2.37
C MET A 140 -29.71 0.77 3.88
N GLU A 141 -29.98 -0.40 4.43
CA GLU A 141 -30.05 -0.55 5.87
C GLU A 141 -28.68 -0.14 6.44
N LYS A 142 -28.68 0.39 7.67
CA LYS A 142 -27.45 0.62 8.46
C LYS A 142 -26.81 -0.72 8.88
N GLU A 143 -26.84 -1.74 8.02
CA GLU A 143 -26.06 -2.93 8.22
C GLU A 143 -24.59 -2.54 8.36
N LYS A 144 -23.87 -3.27 9.22
CA LYS A 144 -22.45 -3.07 9.45
C LYS A 144 -21.74 -3.07 8.10
N ARG A 145 -21.00 -2.00 7.78
CA ARG A 145 -20.22 -1.92 6.54
C ARG A 145 -19.41 -3.19 6.43
N GLN A 146 -19.54 -3.90 5.32
CA GLN A 146 -18.70 -5.06 5.09
C GLN A 146 -17.26 -4.56 4.95
N LYS A 147 -16.36 -5.03 5.83
CA LYS A 147 -14.98 -4.56 5.86
C LYS A 147 -14.07 -5.63 5.27
N TYR A 148 -13.39 -5.29 4.19
CA TYR A 148 -12.33 -6.11 3.62
C TYR A 148 -11.00 -5.40 3.84
N LEU A 149 -10.10 -6.03 4.61
CA LEU A 149 -8.76 -5.48 4.82
C LEU A 149 -8.02 -5.43 3.49
N LEU A 150 -7.67 -4.22 3.05
CA LEU A 150 -6.96 -3.99 1.79
C LEU A 150 -5.45 -3.86 2.03
N CYS A 151 -5.08 -3.11 3.06
CA CYS A 151 -3.68 -2.91 3.41
C CYS A 151 -3.56 -2.56 4.90
N ASP A 152 -2.70 -3.24 5.62
CA ASP A 152 -2.42 -3.01 7.05
C ASP A 152 -1.10 -2.23 7.28
N ARG A 153 -0.75 -1.95 8.54
CA ARG A 153 0.58 -1.41 8.93
C ARG A 153 0.98 -0.10 8.22
N LEU A 154 0.01 0.79 8.01
CA LEU A 154 0.21 2.08 7.38
C LEU A 154 0.48 3.17 8.43
N LYS A 155 1.26 4.18 8.06
CA LYS A 155 1.46 5.45 8.79
C LYS A 155 0.64 6.60 8.20
N GLY A 156 -0.08 6.34 7.11
CA GLY A 156 -0.93 7.34 6.49
C GLY A 156 -1.56 6.84 5.19
N VAL A 157 -2.81 7.26 4.97
CA VAL A 157 -3.55 7.12 3.72
C VAL A 157 -4.02 8.50 3.32
N ARG A 158 -3.60 8.95 2.13
CA ARG A 158 -4.00 10.26 1.61
C ARG A 158 -4.63 10.16 0.24
N PHE A 159 -5.73 10.87 0.05
CA PHE A 159 -6.35 11.10 -1.24
C PHE A 159 -6.27 12.59 -1.57
N LEU A 160 -5.84 12.92 -2.79
CA LEU A 160 -5.84 14.28 -3.31
C LEU A 160 -6.65 14.34 -4.59
N TYR A 161 -7.44 15.38 -4.73
CA TYR A 161 -8.38 15.55 -5.84
C TYR A 161 -7.93 16.71 -6.71
N TYR A 162 -8.03 16.54 -8.02
CA TYR A 162 -7.68 17.57 -8.99
C TYR A 162 -8.88 17.88 -9.87
N ASP A 163 -9.20 19.16 -10.02
CA ASP A 163 -10.25 19.62 -10.92
C ASP A 163 -9.79 19.63 -12.40
N VAL A 164 -10.62 20.16 -13.29
CA VAL A 164 -10.31 20.30 -14.73
C VAL A 164 -9.14 21.21 -15.04
N ASP A 165 -8.91 22.20 -14.20
CA ASP A 165 -7.87 23.21 -14.36
C ASP A 165 -6.56 22.76 -13.70
N GLY A 166 -6.57 21.60 -13.03
CA GLY A 166 -5.43 21.01 -12.34
C GLY A 166 -5.23 21.57 -10.93
N VAL A 167 -6.22 22.26 -10.37
CA VAL A 167 -6.19 22.75 -9.00
C VAL A 167 -6.37 21.58 -8.04
N GLN A 168 -5.51 21.51 -7.02
CA GLN A 168 -5.52 20.46 -6.00
C GLN A 168 -6.49 20.82 -4.86
N HIS A 169 -7.22 19.81 -4.39
CA HIS A 169 -8.10 19.86 -3.24
C HIS A 169 -7.84 18.66 -2.31
N ASP A 170 -7.91 18.89 -1.00
CA ASP A 170 -7.80 17.83 0.02
C ASP A 170 -9.14 17.12 0.27
N GLU A 171 -10.26 17.75 -0.10
CA GLU A 171 -11.61 17.20 0.02
C GLU A 171 -12.38 17.36 -1.31
N TRP A 172 -13.38 16.53 -1.53
CA TRP A 172 -14.24 16.65 -2.71
C TRP A 172 -15.65 16.15 -2.44
N HIS A 173 -16.67 16.96 -2.69
CA HIS A 173 -18.06 16.57 -2.52
C HIS A 173 -18.86 16.84 -3.79
N SER A 174 -19.42 15.78 -4.39
CA SER A 174 -20.20 15.87 -5.63
C SER A 174 -21.59 16.54 -5.48
N ASP A 175 -21.98 16.91 -4.26
CA ASP A 175 -23.27 17.49 -3.88
C ASP A 175 -23.18 18.95 -3.35
N GLY A 176 -22.05 19.63 -3.56
CA GLY A 176 -21.89 21.06 -3.24
C GLY A 176 -22.87 21.99 -4.00
N GLU A 177 -23.04 23.24 -3.52
CA GLU A 177 -23.97 24.24 -4.08
C GLU A 177 -23.74 24.45 -5.59
N GLN A 178 -24.66 23.90 -6.40
CA GLN A 178 -24.53 23.84 -7.86
C GLN A 178 -24.87 25.19 -8.53
N THR A 179 -23.87 25.79 -9.14
CA THR A 179 -24.00 26.76 -10.23
C THR A 179 -24.05 26.04 -11.59
N VAL A 180 -24.49 26.73 -12.64
CA VAL A 180 -24.71 26.14 -13.98
C VAL A 180 -23.40 25.67 -14.67
N ASP A 181 -22.23 26.09 -14.17
CA ASP A 181 -20.91 25.61 -14.60
C ASP A 181 -20.47 24.30 -13.89
N ASP A 182 -21.19 23.82 -12.87
CA ASP A 182 -20.76 22.72 -11.98
C ASP A 182 -20.97 21.30 -12.53
N GLU A 183 -21.64 21.09 -13.67
CA GLU A 183 -21.68 19.74 -14.25
C GLU A 183 -20.29 19.23 -14.65
N LYS A 184 -19.36 20.14 -15.01
CA LYS A 184 -17.97 19.78 -15.35
C LYS A 184 -17.10 19.45 -14.13
N ASN A 185 -17.47 19.95 -12.95
CA ASN A 185 -16.75 19.77 -11.69
C ASN A 185 -17.52 18.92 -10.68
N LYS A 186 -18.57 18.21 -11.11
CA LYS A 186 -19.24 17.22 -10.25
C LYS A 186 -18.28 16.11 -9.76
N PHE A 187 -17.29 15.76 -10.59
CA PHE A 187 -16.30 14.73 -10.28
C PHE A 187 -14.89 15.26 -10.53
N PRO A 188 -13.89 14.83 -9.74
CA PRO A 188 -12.53 15.24 -9.98
C PRO A 188 -12.04 14.73 -11.34
N ALA A 189 -11.16 15.47 -11.99
CA ALA A 189 -10.50 15.02 -13.20
C ALA A 189 -9.46 13.93 -12.91
N MET A 190 -8.82 13.98 -11.74
CA MET A 190 -7.82 13.02 -11.31
C MET A 190 -7.85 12.86 -9.78
N VAL A 191 -7.56 11.64 -9.32
CA VAL A 191 -7.35 11.34 -7.90
C VAL A 191 -5.93 10.80 -7.72
N SER A 192 -5.14 11.42 -6.85
CA SER A 192 -3.85 10.90 -6.41
C SER A 192 -4.02 10.18 -5.08
N ILE A 193 -3.42 9.00 -4.96
CA ILE A 193 -3.48 8.15 -3.77
C ILE A 193 -2.06 7.95 -3.27
N ALA A 194 -1.84 8.20 -1.97
CA ALA A 194 -0.57 7.93 -1.32
C ALA A 194 -0.76 7.02 -0.10
N LEU A 195 0.01 5.92 -0.06
CA LEU A 195 0.11 5.01 1.07
C LEU A 195 1.49 5.17 1.72
N ARG A 196 1.51 5.52 3.00
CA ARG A 196 2.73 5.68 3.80
C ARG A 196 2.94 4.46 4.68
N PHE A 197 4.12 3.85 4.62
CA PHE A 197 4.50 2.71 5.44
C PHE A 197 5.63 3.07 6.38
N ASP A 198 5.58 2.49 7.58
CA ASP A 198 6.67 2.55 8.54
C ASP A 198 7.89 1.78 7.99
N ASN A 199 9.06 2.41 7.94
CA ASN A 199 10.30 1.71 7.58
C ASN A 199 10.99 1.26 8.88
N SER A 200 10.84 -0.01 9.25
CA SER A 200 11.40 -0.57 10.48
C SER A 200 12.94 -0.54 10.55
N ALA A 201 13.65 -0.14 9.48
CA ALA A 201 15.10 -0.24 9.36
C ALA A 201 15.88 1.04 9.73
N ALA A 202 15.22 2.20 9.84
CA ALA A 202 15.87 3.45 10.24
C ALA A 202 14.83 4.35 10.94
N ASP A 203 15.18 4.84 12.13
CA ASP A 203 14.36 5.77 12.91
C ASP A 203 14.01 6.98 12.02
N ASP A 204 12.71 7.21 11.83
CA ASP A 204 12.09 8.32 11.07
C ASP A 204 12.02 8.24 9.52
N ASP A 205 12.35 7.11 8.87
CA ASP A 205 12.14 6.96 7.42
C ASP A 205 10.75 6.38 7.10
N VAL A 206 10.01 7.01 6.18
CA VAL A 206 8.68 6.56 5.76
C VAL A 206 8.73 6.20 4.29
N THR A 207 8.35 4.96 3.95
CA THR A 207 8.26 4.58 2.54
C THR A 207 6.89 4.97 2.00
N VAL A 208 6.86 5.80 0.95
CA VAL A 208 5.61 6.27 0.34
C VAL A 208 5.44 5.65 -1.04
N PHE A 209 4.28 5.01 -1.26
CA PHE A 209 3.86 4.54 -2.58
C PHE A 209 2.71 5.40 -3.06
N THR A 210 2.83 5.93 -4.27
CA THR A 210 1.84 6.83 -4.85
C THR A 210 1.38 6.33 -6.21
N THR A 211 0.11 6.51 -6.52
CA THR A 211 -0.44 6.37 -7.87
C THR A 211 -1.43 7.50 -8.14
N ALA A 212 -1.71 7.77 -9.41
CA ALA A 212 -2.74 8.73 -9.81
C ALA A 212 -3.66 8.10 -10.85
N VAL A 213 -4.95 8.39 -10.74
CA VAL A 213 -6.00 7.85 -11.60
C VAL A 213 -6.73 9.02 -12.27
N ALA A 214 -6.58 9.14 -13.58
CA ALA A 214 -7.38 10.06 -14.38
C ALA A 214 -8.78 9.45 -14.58
N LEU A 215 -9.84 10.22 -14.28
CA LEU A 215 -11.20 9.73 -14.34
C LEU A 215 -11.78 9.94 -15.75
N GLN A 216 -12.37 8.89 -16.33
CA GLN A 216 -12.87 8.87 -17.71
C GLN A 216 -14.08 9.79 -17.87
N ARG A 217 -13.94 10.95 -18.52
CA ARG A 217 -15.07 11.84 -18.77
C ARG A 217 -15.86 11.39 -20.01
N LYS A 218 -17.20 11.38 -19.93
CA LYS A 218 -18.03 11.23 -21.14
C LYS A 218 -17.78 12.44 -22.05
N LYS A 219 -17.34 12.16 -23.28
CA LYS A 219 -17.27 13.14 -24.38
C LYS A 219 -18.66 13.57 -24.82
#